data_AF-A0A3D4PHM7-F1
#
_entry.id   AF-A0A3D4PHM7-F1
#
_cell.length_a   1.000
_cell.length_b   1.000
_cell.length_c   1.000
_cell.angle_alpha   90.00
_cell.angle_beta   90.00
_cell.angle_gamma   90.00
#
_symmetry.space_group_name_H-M   'P 1'
#
loop_
_entity.id
_entity.type
_entity.pdbx_description
1 polymer ?
#
loop_
_entity_poly.entity_id
_entity_poly.type
_entity_poly.pdbx_seq_one_letter_code
_entity_poly.pdbx_strand_id
1 'polypeptide(L)'
;LAAEIMLLLRRMMLRCGVSSSQVLQIATSATLGGTSNELKQFISELFSKPLGSTKLIQGEFADFELATEVPASDAPNAMAIAGCDWLPKGTMTIEKGEQLLTVDPEECKQLGDQLALIADPDVILNAIKISENVPAKLLWNVLPSSPLIHRFAELMMETPQQTLDDISRELWGNADATSCRATAQLLRLGSSARAEVQRLPVLPHRLHLQLRAPTSLSVCLFPGCDSHDSIRLPPLGSVTAKTEG
;
A
#
# COMPACT_ATOMS: atom_id res chain seq x y z
N LEU A 1 6.76 -23.88 19.86
CA LEU A 1 6.59 -22.41 19.86
C LEU A 1 5.68 -21.87 20.98
N ALA A 2 4.34 -22.03 20.93
CA ALA A 2 3.45 -21.41 21.92
C ALA A 2 3.71 -21.84 23.38
N ALA A 3 3.93 -23.14 23.63
CA ALA A 3 4.25 -23.65 24.96
C ALA A 3 5.60 -23.15 25.49
N GLU A 4 6.59 -22.95 24.62
CA GLU A 4 7.92 -22.43 25.00
C GLU A 4 7.82 -20.95 25.40
N ILE A 5 7.07 -20.15 24.63
CA ILE A 5 6.78 -18.74 24.94
C ILE A 5 6.10 -18.62 26.30
N MET A 6 5.07 -19.45 26.55
CA MET A 6 4.37 -19.49 27.83
C MET A 6 5.34 -19.77 29.00
N LEU A 7 6.20 -20.79 28.89
CA LEU A 7 7.16 -21.15 29.93
C LEU A 7 8.19 -20.04 30.18
N LEU A 8 8.68 -19.39 29.11
CA LEU A 8 9.61 -18.27 29.22
C LEU A 8 8.97 -17.06 29.93
N LEU A 9 7.76 -16.67 29.54
CA LEU A 9 7.01 -15.59 30.19
C LEU A 9 6.77 -15.90 31.67
N ARG A 10 6.37 -17.13 32.00
CA ARG A 10 6.18 -17.55 33.39
C ARG A 10 7.47 -17.46 34.20
N ARG A 11 8.60 -17.90 33.63
CA ARG A 11 9.90 -17.81 34.28
C ARG A 11 10.36 -16.36 34.50
N MET A 12 10.09 -15.49 33.53
CA MET A 12 10.36 -14.05 33.65
C MET A 12 9.57 -13.44 34.81
N MET A 13 8.25 -13.64 34.84
CA MET A 13 7.39 -13.10 35.89
C MET A 13 7.79 -13.61 37.28
N LEU A 14 8.12 -14.91 37.40
CA LEU A 14 8.64 -15.50 38.63
C LEU A 14 9.94 -14.83 39.10
N ARG A 15 10.88 -14.54 38.19
CA ARG A 15 12.12 -13.82 38.52
C ARG A 15 11.89 -12.37 38.92
N CYS A 16 10.87 -11.73 38.36
CA CYS A 16 10.48 -10.37 38.69
C CYS A 16 9.60 -10.28 39.95
N GLY A 17 9.20 -11.40 40.56
CA GLY A 17 8.34 -11.42 41.74
C GLY A 17 6.92 -10.91 41.49
N VAL A 18 6.45 -10.95 40.25
CA VAL A 18 5.10 -10.49 39.86
C VAL A 18 4.23 -11.65 39.37
N SER A 19 2.92 -11.55 39.57
CA SER A 19 1.95 -12.48 39.01
C SER A 19 1.51 -12.08 37.60
N SER A 20 0.92 -13.01 36.85
CA SER A 20 0.36 -12.70 35.52
C SER A 20 -0.76 -11.66 35.58
N SER A 21 -1.49 -11.54 36.69
CA SER A 21 -2.53 -10.52 36.86
C SER A 21 -1.98 -9.10 37.01
N GLN A 22 -0.71 -8.95 37.41
CA GLN A 22 -0.04 -7.65 37.55
C GLN A 22 0.62 -7.16 36.25
N VAL A 23 0.60 -7.97 35.19
CA VAL A 23 1.23 -7.65 33.90
C VAL A 23 0.16 -7.51 32.83
N LEU A 24 0.16 -6.37 32.13
CA LEU A 24 -0.63 -6.22 30.89
C LEU A 24 0.07 -6.98 29.77
N GLN A 25 -0.63 -7.93 29.17
CA GLN A 25 -0.13 -8.72 28.04
C GLN A 25 -1.06 -8.48 26.85
N ILE A 26 -0.46 -8.06 25.74
CA ILE A 26 -1.14 -7.79 24.49
C ILE A 26 -0.57 -8.76 23.45
N ALA A 27 -1.44 -9.48 22.76
CA ALA A 27 -1.09 -10.32 21.62
C ALA A 27 -1.84 -9.84 20.40
N THR A 28 -1.14 -9.66 19.29
CA THR A 28 -1.73 -9.37 17.98
C THR A 28 -1.70 -10.64 17.14
N SER A 29 -2.86 -11.10 16.71
CA SER A 29 -2.95 -12.18 15.73
C SER A 29 -2.65 -11.62 14.34
N ALA A 30 -1.58 -12.10 13.71
CA ALA A 30 -1.36 -11.89 12.27
C ALA A 30 -1.94 -13.03 11.42
N THR A 31 -2.03 -14.24 12.00
CA THR A 31 -2.37 -15.48 11.28
C THR A 31 -3.18 -16.48 12.12
N LEU A 32 -3.59 -16.11 13.35
CA LEU A 32 -4.42 -17.01 14.16
C LEU A 32 -5.84 -16.94 13.61
N GLY A 33 -6.20 -17.92 12.79
CA GLY A 33 -7.58 -18.22 12.43
C GLY A 33 -8.30 -18.94 13.57
N GLY A 34 -9.61 -19.11 13.42
CA GLY A 34 -10.48 -19.73 14.41
C GLY A 34 -11.54 -18.77 14.95
N THR A 35 -12.39 -19.28 15.84
CA THR A 35 -13.47 -18.49 16.43
C THR A 35 -12.96 -17.56 17.53
N SER A 36 -13.72 -16.52 17.86
CA SER A 36 -13.40 -15.59 18.96
C SER A 36 -13.18 -16.32 20.30
N ASN A 37 -13.86 -17.45 20.51
CA ASN A 37 -13.73 -18.25 21.74
C ASN A 37 -12.43 -19.05 21.76
N GLU A 38 -12.05 -19.67 20.64
CA GLU A 38 -10.77 -20.39 20.51
C GLU A 38 -9.59 -19.44 20.70
N LEU A 39 -9.65 -18.25 20.10
CA LEU A 39 -8.65 -17.21 20.28
C LEU A 39 -8.54 -16.76 21.75
N LYS A 40 -9.68 -16.49 22.39
CA LYS A 40 -9.70 -16.13 23.82
C LYS A 40 -9.09 -17.23 24.68
N GLN A 41 -9.46 -18.48 24.44
CA GLN A 41 -8.93 -19.61 25.21
C GLN A 41 -7.42 -19.77 25.00
N PHE A 42 -6.96 -19.77 23.75
CA PHE A 42 -5.55 -19.88 23.41
C PHE A 42 -4.71 -18.79 24.08
N ILE A 43 -5.15 -17.52 24.00
CA ILE A 43 -4.45 -16.40 24.62
C ILE A 43 -4.49 -16.47 26.15
N SER A 44 -5.61 -16.92 26.72
CA SER A 44 -5.75 -17.12 28.17
C SER A 44 -4.72 -18.14 28.69
N GLU A 45 -4.56 -19.25 27.98
CA GLU A 45 -3.60 -20.31 28.30
C GLU A 45 -2.16 -19.83 28.10
N LEU A 46 -1.85 -19.23 26.93
CA LEU A 46 -0.53 -18.70 26.59
C LEU A 46 0.01 -17.74 27.65
N PHE A 47 -0.88 -16.90 28.21
CA PHE A 47 -0.53 -15.90 29.21
C PHE A 47 -0.80 -16.31 30.65
N SER A 48 -1.30 -17.52 30.88
CA SER A 48 -1.67 -18.02 32.21
C SER A 48 -2.58 -17.04 32.96
N LYS A 49 -3.63 -16.56 32.26
CA LYS A 49 -4.64 -15.64 32.79
C LYS A 49 -6.03 -16.32 32.85
N PRO A 50 -6.93 -15.89 33.75
CA PRO A 50 -8.32 -16.32 33.73
C PRO A 50 -9.03 -15.85 32.45
N LEU A 51 -9.88 -16.71 31.88
CA LEU A 51 -10.62 -16.42 30.65
C LEU A 51 -11.43 -15.12 30.74
N GLY A 52 -12.05 -14.86 31.90
CA GLY A 52 -12.82 -13.64 32.15
C GLY A 52 -12.02 -12.34 32.17
N SER A 53 -10.69 -12.43 32.29
CA SER A 53 -9.77 -11.27 32.20
C SER A 53 -9.22 -11.05 30.79
N THR A 54 -9.47 -11.98 29.87
CA THR A 54 -8.99 -11.92 28.49
C THR A 54 -10.01 -11.21 27.61
N LYS A 55 -9.65 -10.03 27.12
CA LYS A 55 -10.47 -9.26 26.19
C LYS A 55 -9.96 -9.45 24.77
N LEU A 56 -10.84 -9.91 23.89
CA LEU A 56 -10.57 -9.92 22.46
C LEU A 56 -11.03 -8.58 21.88
N ILE A 57 -10.13 -7.91 21.18
CA ILE A 57 -10.45 -6.74 20.37
C ILE A 57 -10.38 -7.22 18.93
N GLN A 58 -11.52 -7.28 18.26
CA GLN A 58 -11.63 -7.66 16.87
C GLN A 58 -11.78 -6.38 16.04
N GLY A 59 -10.92 -6.21 15.05
CA GLY A 59 -11.08 -5.17 14.05
C GLY A 59 -12.18 -5.56 13.06
N GLU A 60 -12.88 -4.57 12.56
CA GLU A 60 -13.78 -4.69 11.42
C GLU A 60 -13.14 -3.93 10.25
N PHE A 61 -13.43 -4.36 9.02
CA PHE A 61 -13.07 -3.55 7.86
C PHE A 61 -13.88 -2.25 7.93
N ALA A 62 -13.18 -1.12 7.86
CA ALA A 62 -13.81 0.16 7.75
C ALA A 62 -14.18 0.41 6.28
N ASP A 63 -15.31 1.07 6.07
CA ASP A 63 -15.67 1.57 4.76
C ASP A 63 -14.70 2.68 4.32
N PHE A 64 -14.63 2.89 3.01
CA PHE A 64 -13.87 4.00 2.43
C PHE A 64 -14.56 5.34 2.76
N GLU A 65 -13.75 6.35 3.10
CA GLU A 65 -14.23 7.73 3.32
C GLU A 65 -14.45 8.43 1.97
N LEU A 66 -15.56 8.08 1.30
CA LEU A 66 -15.94 8.62 0.01
C LEU A 66 -16.97 9.75 0.15
N ALA A 67 -16.86 10.76 -0.72
CA ALA A 67 -17.82 11.84 -0.83
C ALA A 67 -18.89 11.49 -1.87
N THR A 68 -19.89 12.37 -2.03
CA THR A 68 -20.85 12.21 -3.13
C THR A 68 -20.12 12.21 -4.47
N GLU A 69 -20.49 11.25 -5.31
CA GLU A 69 -19.92 11.10 -6.64
C GLU A 69 -20.28 12.30 -7.52
N VAL A 70 -19.25 12.87 -8.17
CA VAL A 70 -19.37 13.94 -9.14
C VAL A 70 -18.54 13.55 -10.35
N PRO A 71 -19.16 13.23 -11.50
CA PRO A 71 -18.43 12.78 -12.67
C PRO A 71 -17.57 13.89 -13.26
N ALA A 72 -16.40 13.51 -13.80
CA ALA A 72 -15.59 14.41 -14.59
C ALA A 72 -16.36 14.87 -15.85
N SER A 73 -15.95 16.02 -16.40
CA SER A 73 -16.61 16.58 -17.60
C SER A 73 -16.51 15.65 -18.81
N ASP A 74 -15.36 14.98 -18.97
CA ASP A 74 -15.11 14.01 -20.02
C ASP A 74 -15.02 12.59 -19.45
N ALA A 75 -15.34 11.60 -20.27
CA ALA A 75 -15.15 10.19 -19.91
C ALA A 75 -13.64 9.91 -19.67
N PRO A 76 -13.27 9.25 -18.57
CA PRO A 76 -11.87 9.02 -18.25
C PRO A 76 -11.20 8.15 -19.29
N ASN A 77 -10.00 8.53 -19.70
CA ASN A 77 -9.22 7.86 -20.73
C ASN A 77 -7.94 7.25 -20.14
N ALA A 78 -7.83 5.91 -20.19
CA ALA A 78 -6.68 5.18 -19.69
C ALA A 78 -5.34 5.67 -20.28
N MET A 79 -5.30 5.98 -21.59
CA MET A 79 -4.09 6.45 -22.25
C MET A 79 -3.65 7.82 -21.73
N ALA A 80 -4.58 8.73 -21.49
CA ALA A 80 -4.28 10.05 -20.92
C ALA A 80 -3.74 9.91 -19.49
N ILE A 81 -4.41 9.12 -18.65
CA ILE A 81 -4.04 8.89 -17.25
C ILE A 81 -2.66 8.20 -17.15
N ALA A 82 -2.40 7.21 -18.01
CA ALA A 82 -1.12 6.49 -18.05
C ALA A 82 0.04 7.39 -18.50
N GLY A 83 -0.24 8.37 -19.37
CA GLY A 83 0.75 9.30 -19.91
C GLY A 83 1.18 10.41 -18.94
N CYS A 84 0.38 10.69 -17.91
CA CYS A 84 0.68 11.73 -16.92
C CYS A 84 1.79 11.31 -15.94
N ASP A 85 2.64 12.27 -15.59
CA ASP A 85 3.57 12.17 -14.47
C ASP A 85 2.95 12.87 -13.24
N TRP A 86 2.15 12.12 -12.49
CA TRP A 86 1.22 12.65 -11.49
C TRP A 86 1.87 13.26 -10.25
N LEU A 87 2.99 12.70 -9.79
CA LEU A 87 3.58 13.01 -8.48
C LEU A 87 5.11 12.85 -8.56
N PRO A 88 5.83 13.61 -9.40
CA PRO A 88 7.26 13.42 -9.61
C PRO A 88 8.08 13.48 -8.31
N LYS A 89 7.66 14.29 -7.33
CA LYS A 89 8.37 14.45 -6.05
C LYS A 89 7.78 13.61 -4.91
N GLY A 90 6.54 13.15 -5.07
CA GLY A 90 5.81 12.43 -4.05
C GLY A 90 5.21 13.34 -2.98
N THR A 91 4.24 12.81 -2.22
CA THR A 91 3.42 13.62 -1.31
C THR A 91 3.91 13.64 0.14
N MET A 92 5.00 12.95 0.45
CA MET A 92 5.57 12.84 1.79
C MET A 92 7.09 12.94 1.76
N THR A 93 7.66 13.59 2.77
CA THR A 93 9.10 13.65 3.04
C THR A 93 9.40 13.18 4.45
N ILE A 94 10.67 12.85 4.72
CA ILE A 94 11.16 12.52 6.06
C ILE A 94 12.18 13.58 6.45
N GLU A 95 11.89 14.33 7.51
CA GLU A 95 12.77 15.37 8.06
C GLU A 95 13.06 15.06 9.52
N LYS A 96 14.35 14.94 9.88
CA LYS A 96 14.79 14.62 11.26
C LYS A 96 14.13 13.37 11.87
N GLY A 97 13.73 12.41 11.03
CA GLY A 97 13.07 11.17 11.46
C GLY A 97 11.54 11.30 11.61
N GLU A 98 10.97 12.48 11.37
CA GLU A 98 9.53 12.70 11.34
C GLU A 98 9.02 12.70 9.91
N GLN A 99 7.87 12.06 9.69
CA GLN A 99 7.18 12.09 8.40
C GLN A 99 6.34 13.36 8.31
N LEU A 100 6.48 14.09 7.21
CA LEU A 100 5.74 15.32 6.93
C LEU A 100 5.10 15.22 5.54
N LEU A 101 3.97 15.92 5.36
CA LEU A 101 3.38 16.08 4.03
C LEU A 101 4.18 17.13 3.25
N THR A 102 4.47 16.86 1.98
CA THR A 102 5.17 17.80 1.11
C THR A 102 4.31 19.04 0.87
N VAL A 103 4.91 20.23 1.00
CA VAL A 103 4.30 21.50 0.58
C VAL A 103 4.95 21.93 -0.74
N ASP A 104 4.19 21.92 -1.83
CA ASP A 104 4.68 22.30 -3.16
C ASP A 104 3.54 22.95 -3.98
N PRO A 105 3.51 24.30 -4.07
CA PRO A 105 2.49 25.02 -4.83
C PRO A 105 2.49 24.71 -6.34
N GLU A 106 3.68 24.50 -6.93
CA GLU A 106 3.79 24.24 -8.36
C GLU A 106 3.29 22.83 -8.69
N GLU A 107 3.64 21.84 -7.87
CA GLU A 107 3.11 20.47 -8.00
C GLU A 107 1.59 20.45 -7.77
N CYS A 108 1.06 21.19 -6.80
CA CYS A 108 -0.40 21.34 -6.61
C CYS A 108 -1.10 21.91 -7.85
N LYS A 109 -0.52 22.91 -8.50
CA LYS A 109 -1.09 23.51 -9.71
C LYS A 109 -1.09 22.52 -10.87
N GLN A 110 0.05 21.89 -11.13
CA GLN A 110 0.18 20.87 -12.19
C GLN A 110 -0.75 19.68 -11.95
N LEU A 111 -0.86 19.24 -10.69
CA LEU A 111 -1.75 18.17 -10.29
C LEU A 111 -3.22 18.55 -10.49
N GLY A 112 -3.59 19.79 -10.16
CA GLY A 112 -4.94 20.32 -10.42
C GLY A 112 -5.32 20.23 -11.90
N ASP A 113 -4.41 20.64 -12.80
CA ASP A 113 -4.65 20.57 -14.25
C ASP A 113 -4.81 19.12 -14.73
N GLN A 114 -4.01 18.18 -14.20
CA GLN A 114 -4.10 16.76 -14.56
C GLN A 114 -5.35 16.08 -13.96
N LEU A 115 -5.80 16.49 -12.77
CA LEU A 115 -6.96 15.91 -12.09
C LEU A 115 -8.25 16.10 -12.87
N ALA A 116 -8.32 17.07 -13.79
CA ALA A 116 -9.46 17.25 -14.70
C ALA A 116 -9.75 15.99 -15.55
N LEU A 117 -8.78 15.08 -15.72
CA LEU A 117 -8.98 13.80 -16.40
C LEU A 117 -9.85 12.81 -15.61
N ILE A 118 -9.98 12.98 -14.30
CA ILE A 118 -10.62 12.00 -13.40
C ILE A 118 -11.59 12.61 -12.39
N ALA A 119 -11.71 13.94 -12.34
CA ALA A 119 -12.59 14.65 -11.43
C ALA A 119 -13.17 15.92 -12.06
N ASP A 120 -14.28 16.37 -11.48
CA ASP A 120 -14.98 17.58 -11.92
C ASP A 120 -14.17 18.87 -11.62
N PRO A 121 -14.16 19.86 -12.55
CA PRO A 121 -13.45 21.12 -12.37
C PRO A 121 -13.85 21.92 -11.13
N ASP A 122 -15.12 21.94 -10.72
CA ASP A 122 -15.57 22.71 -9.57
C ASP A 122 -15.07 22.07 -8.26
N VAL A 123 -15.03 20.73 -8.21
CA VAL A 123 -14.43 19.98 -7.10
C VAL A 123 -12.94 20.31 -6.97
N ILE A 124 -12.22 20.32 -8.09
CA ILE A 124 -10.78 20.65 -8.13
C ILE A 124 -10.53 22.09 -7.66
N LEU A 125 -11.29 23.06 -8.19
CA LEU A 125 -11.16 24.47 -7.82
C LEU A 125 -11.41 24.72 -6.34
N ASN A 126 -12.37 24.02 -5.74
CA ASN A 126 -12.62 24.11 -4.30
C ASN A 126 -11.52 23.44 -3.49
N ALA A 127 -11.04 22.27 -3.92
CA ALA A 127 -9.98 21.54 -3.25
C ALA A 127 -8.65 22.32 -3.24
N ILE A 128 -8.30 23.03 -4.32
CA ILE A 128 -7.10 23.88 -4.39
C ILE A 128 -7.13 24.99 -3.33
N LYS A 129 -8.30 25.55 -3.00
CA LYS A 129 -8.42 26.62 -2.00
C LYS A 129 -8.14 26.14 -0.57
N ILE A 130 -8.43 24.87 -0.28
CA ILE A 130 -8.35 24.30 1.07
C ILE A 130 -7.16 23.35 1.26
N SER A 131 -6.39 23.06 0.21
CA SER A 131 -5.27 22.12 0.27
C SER A 131 -3.97 22.73 0.79
N GLU A 132 -3.90 24.04 1.00
CA GLU A 132 -2.74 24.75 1.57
C GLU A 132 -1.42 24.47 0.82
N ASN A 133 -1.49 24.29 -0.51
CA ASN A 133 -0.36 23.88 -1.35
C ASN A 133 0.26 22.52 -0.97
N VAL A 134 -0.52 21.62 -0.36
CA VAL A 134 -0.12 20.26 -0.03
C VAL A 134 -0.76 19.29 -1.04
N PRO A 135 0.02 18.65 -1.93
CA PRO A 135 -0.54 17.74 -2.93
C PRO A 135 -1.33 16.57 -2.34
N ALA A 136 -0.90 16.04 -1.18
CA ALA A 136 -1.63 14.99 -0.47
C ALA A 136 -3.06 15.41 -0.10
N LYS A 137 -3.22 16.64 0.42
CA LYS A 137 -4.51 17.21 0.81
C LYS A 137 -5.35 17.56 -0.42
N LEU A 138 -4.72 18.04 -1.49
CA LEU A 138 -5.42 18.27 -2.77
C LEU A 138 -6.06 16.97 -3.27
N LEU A 139 -5.29 15.88 -3.34
CA LEU A 139 -5.82 14.57 -3.72
C LEU A 139 -6.90 14.07 -2.76
N TRP A 140 -6.69 14.23 -1.45
CA TRP A 140 -7.68 13.86 -0.43
C TRP A 140 -9.02 14.55 -0.62
N ASN A 141 -9.02 15.81 -1.05
CA ASN A 141 -10.25 16.58 -1.24
C ASN A 141 -10.90 16.38 -2.61
N VAL A 142 -10.23 15.73 -3.57
CA VAL A 142 -10.74 15.53 -4.94
C VAL A 142 -11.15 14.08 -5.19
N LEU A 143 -10.26 13.14 -4.91
CA LEU A 143 -10.45 11.73 -5.27
C LEU A 143 -11.71 11.08 -4.67
N PRO A 144 -12.15 11.39 -3.44
CA PRO A 144 -13.37 10.81 -2.87
C PRO A 144 -14.66 11.07 -3.66
N SER A 145 -14.68 12.08 -4.54
CA SER A 145 -15.83 12.36 -5.41
C SER A 145 -15.72 11.72 -6.80
N SER A 146 -14.58 11.12 -7.16
CA SER A 146 -14.36 10.56 -8.49
C SER A 146 -15.10 9.22 -8.67
N PRO A 147 -15.91 9.06 -9.75
CA PRO A 147 -16.57 7.78 -10.07
C PRO A 147 -15.59 6.61 -10.16
N LEU A 148 -14.39 6.84 -10.69
CA LEU A 148 -13.37 5.79 -10.81
C LEU A 148 -12.92 5.30 -9.43
N ILE A 149 -12.77 6.19 -8.46
CA ILE A 149 -12.34 5.86 -7.09
C ILE A 149 -13.44 5.10 -6.36
N HIS A 150 -14.72 5.46 -6.56
CA HIS A 150 -15.86 4.69 -6.09
C HIS A 150 -15.84 3.28 -6.65
N ARG A 151 -15.67 3.14 -7.98
CA ARG A 151 -15.59 1.83 -8.62
C ARG A 151 -14.44 0.99 -8.09
N PHE A 152 -13.26 1.58 -7.88
CA PHE A 152 -12.13 0.91 -7.25
C PHE A 152 -12.45 0.42 -5.83
N ALA A 153 -13.06 1.26 -5.01
CA ALA A 153 -13.43 0.93 -3.65
C ALA A 153 -14.40 -0.26 -3.60
N GLU A 154 -15.42 -0.27 -4.47
CA GLU A 154 -16.35 -1.39 -4.62
C GLU A 154 -15.61 -2.70 -4.93
N LEU A 155 -14.73 -2.70 -5.94
CA LEU A 155 -13.99 -3.89 -6.35
C LEU A 155 -13.09 -4.44 -5.24
N MET A 156 -12.44 -3.54 -4.49
CA MET A 156 -11.60 -3.92 -3.36
C MET A 156 -12.40 -4.51 -2.19
N MET A 157 -13.63 -4.04 -1.96
CA MET A 157 -14.52 -4.59 -0.93
C MET A 157 -15.07 -5.96 -1.34
N GLU A 158 -15.42 -6.14 -2.61
CA GLU A 158 -15.94 -7.42 -3.11
C GLU A 158 -14.88 -8.53 -3.09
N THR A 159 -13.66 -8.22 -3.53
CA THR A 159 -12.57 -9.19 -3.58
C THR A 159 -11.27 -8.59 -3.01
N PRO A 160 -10.90 -8.95 -1.77
CA PRO A 160 -9.74 -8.37 -1.09
C PRO A 160 -8.38 -8.63 -1.76
N GLN A 161 -8.30 -9.67 -2.61
CA GLN A 161 -7.08 -10.05 -3.32
C GLN A 161 -7.37 -10.18 -4.82
N GLN A 162 -6.90 -9.21 -5.60
CA GLN A 162 -7.05 -9.16 -7.05
C GLN A 162 -5.71 -8.91 -7.73
N THR A 163 -5.59 -9.31 -8.99
CA THR A 163 -4.44 -8.92 -9.82
C THR A 163 -4.68 -7.55 -10.46
N LEU A 164 -3.60 -6.87 -10.84
CA LEU A 164 -3.70 -5.59 -11.55
C LEU A 164 -4.47 -5.73 -12.88
N ASP A 165 -4.32 -6.86 -13.56
CA ASP A 165 -4.99 -7.16 -14.82
C ASP A 165 -6.51 -7.34 -14.64
N ASP A 166 -6.94 -7.95 -13.52
CA ASP A 166 -8.37 -8.10 -13.21
C ASP A 166 -9.03 -6.73 -13.00
N ILE A 167 -8.39 -5.88 -12.17
CA ILE A 167 -8.88 -4.53 -11.91
C ILE A 167 -8.89 -3.69 -13.19
N SER A 168 -7.86 -3.84 -14.03
CA SER A 168 -7.78 -3.09 -15.29
C SER A 168 -8.86 -3.51 -16.29
N ARG A 169 -9.17 -4.81 -16.38
CA ARG A 169 -10.29 -5.30 -17.21
C ARG A 169 -11.61 -4.72 -16.76
N GLU A 170 -11.81 -4.61 -15.45
CA GLU A 170 -13.06 -4.09 -14.91
C GLU A 170 -13.24 -2.59 -15.11
N LEU A 171 -12.16 -1.81 -14.99
CA LEU A 171 -12.21 -0.35 -15.15
C LEU A 171 -12.21 0.10 -16.62
N TRP A 172 -11.48 -0.61 -17.49
CA TRP A 172 -11.18 -0.16 -18.86
C TRP A 172 -11.67 -1.11 -19.95
N GLY A 173 -12.19 -2.28 -19.58
CA GLY A 173 -12.59 -3.35 -20.51
C GLY A 173 -11.43 -4.16 -21.09
N ASN A 174 -10.18 -3.91 -20.69
CA ASN A 174 -9.00 -4.64 -21.16
C ASN A 174 -7.84 -4.59 -20.13
N ALA A 175 -6.82 -5.43 -20.33
CA ALA A 175 -5.60 -5.49 -19.50
C ALA A 175 -4.32 -5.26 -20.32
N ASP A 176 -4.36 -4.35 -21.30
CA ASP A 176 -3.12 -3.99 -22.00
C ASP A 176 -2.17 -3.20 -21.09
N ALA A 177 -0.92 -3.02 -21.55
CA ALA A 177 0.10 -2.33 -20.77
C ALA A 177 -0.30 -0.88 -20.39
N THR A 178 -1.13 -0.23 -21.21
CA THR A 178 -1.59 1.14 -20.97
C THR A 178 -2.65 1.16 -19.88
N SER A 179 -3.65 0.29 -19.97
CA SER A 179 -4.71 0.13 -18.97
C SER A 179 -4.14 -0.28 -17.62
N CYS A 180 -3.22 -1.24 -17.58
CA CYS A 180 -2.54 -1.62 -16.34
C CYS A 180 -1.72 -0.47 -15.74
N ARG A 181 -1.06 0.34 -16.59
CA ARG A 181 -0.35 1.54 -16.13
C ARG A 181 -1.30 2.61 -15.60
N ALA A 182 -2.44 2.84 -16.25
CA ALA A 182 -3.46 3.79 -15.79
C ALA A 182 -4.02 3.37 -14.42
N THR A 183 -4.37 2.09 -14.27
CA THR A 183 -4.81 1.49 -13.00
C THR A 183 -3.77 1.68 -11.91
N ALA A 184 -2.49 1.42 -12.20
CA ALA A 184 -1.41 1.63 -11.24
C ALA A 184 -1.23 3.10 -10.83
N GLN A 185 -1.42 4.05 -11.75
CA GLN A 185 -1.40 5.48 -11.42
C GLN A 185 -2.57 5.86 -10.51
N LEU A 186 -3.78 5.35 -10.76
CA LEU A 186 -4.95 5.61 -9.90
C LEU A 186 -4.74 5.05 -8.49
N LEU A 187 -4.20 3.83 -8.37
CA LEU A 187 -3.80 3.26 -7.09
C LEU A 187 -2.77 4.16 -6.39
N ARG A 188 -1.72 4.59 -7.10
CA ARG A 188 -0.69 5.49 -6.56
C ARG A 188 -1.27 6.82 -6.06
N LEU A 189 -2.18 7.43 -6.82
CA LEU A 189 -2.88 8.65 -6.43
C LEU A 189 -3.70 8.41 -5.16
N GLY A 190 -4.50 7.33 -5.16
CA GLY A 190 -5.36 6.95 -4.04
C GLY A 190 -4.59 6.66 -2.75
N SER A 191 -3.39 6.07 -2.81
CA SER A 191 -2.54 5.83 -1.62
C SER A 191 -1.77 7.07 -1.15
N SER A 192 -1.58 8.04 -2.05
CA SER A 192 -0.90 9.31 -1.77
C SER A 192 -1.84 10.39 -1.23
N ALA A 193 -3.16 10.21 -1.43
CA ALA A 193 -4.22 11.12 -1.03
C ALA A 193 -4.51 11.01 0.48
N ARG A 194 -4.08 12.00 1.28
CA ARG A 194 -4.22 12.00 2.75
C ARG A 194 -4.51 13.40 3.28
N ALA A 195 -5.40 13.49 4.27
CA ALA A 195 -5.62 14.73 5.03
C ALA A 195 -4.41 15.07 5.93
N GLU A 196 -3.85 14.06 6.59
CA GLU A 196 -2.78 14.17 7.57
C GLU A 196 -1.86 12.95 7.50
N VAL A 197 -0.63 13.07 8.01
CA VAL A 197 0.39 12.01 7.99
C VAL A 197 -0.11 10.71 8.62
N GLN A 198 -0.83 10.80 9.74
CA GLN A 198 -1.31 9.63 10.49
C GLN A 198 -2.67 9.12 10.01
N ARG A 199 -3.34 9.84 9.10
CA ARG A 199 -4.64 9.43 8.56
C ARG A 199 -4.43 8.39 7.47
N LEU A 200 -5.35 7.43 7.38
CA LEU A 200 -5.38 6.52 6.23
C LEU A 200 -5.59 7.31 4.93
N PRO A 201 -5.01 6.83 3.82
CA PRO A 201 -5.24 7.47 2.53
C PRO A 201 -6.65 7.15 2.00
N VAL A 202 -7.06 7.80 0.91
CA VAL A 202 -8.36 7.54 0.28
C VAL A 202 -8.49 6.08 -0.15
N LEU A 203 -7.44 5.49 -0.73
CA LEU A 203 -7.42 4.07 -1.12
C LEU A 203 -6.27 3.32 -0.41
N PRO A 204 -6.47 2.84 0.83
CA PRO A 204 -5.49 2.01 1.53
C PRO A 204 -5.38 0.64 0.86
N HIS A 205 -4.23 0.36 0.25
CA HIS A 205 -3.97 -0.93 -0.40
C HIS A 205 -2.52 -1.39 -0.18
N ARG A 206 -2.26 -2.67 -0.46
CA ARG A 206 -0.92 -3.26 -0.43
C ARG A 206 -0.62 -3.87 -1.78
N LEU A 207 0.44 -3.41 -2.43
CA LEU A 207 0.93 -3.99 -3.67
C LEU A 207 1.93 -5.10 -3.36
N HIS A 208 1.62 -6.32 -3.81
CA HIS A 208 2.53 -7.45 -3.74
C HIS A 208 3.22 -7.62 -5.10
N LEU A 209 4.50 -7.27 -5.17
CA LEU A 209 5.32 -7.47 -6.35
C LEU A 209 6.12 -8.76 -6.19
N GLN A 210 5.82 -9.76 -7.02
CA GLN A 210 6.62 -10.98 -7.09
C GLN A 210 7.70 -10.82 -8.16
N LEU A 211 8.90 -10.43 -7.74
CA LEU A 211 10.06 -10.41 -8.61
C LEU A 211 10.76 -11.78 -8.54
N ARG A 212 10.92 -12.45 -9.69
CA ARG A 212 11.94 -13.50 -9.81
C ARG A 212 13.27 -12.81 -10.13
N ALA A 213 14.07 -12.58 -9.10
CA ALA A 213 15.47 -12.20 -9.33
C ALA A 213 16.18 -13.34 -10.07
N PRO A 214 17.14 -13.05 -10.96
CA PRO A 214 17.99 -14.09 -11.52
C PRO A 214 18.69 -14.84 -10.38
N THR A 215 18.52 -16.17 -10.34
CA THR A 215 19.01 -17.04 -9.26
C THR A 215 20.54 -17.04 -9.18
N SER A 216 21.22 -16.81 -10.30
CA SER A 216 22.66 -16.56 -10.32
C SER A 216 23.05 -15.63 -11.46
N LEU A 217 23.93 -14.68 -11.13
CA LEU A 217 24.69 -13.90 -12.09
C LEU A 217 26.14 -14.34 -11.96
N SER A 218 26.73 -14.83 -13.06
CA SER A 218 28.14 -15.20 -13.11
C SER A 218 28.88 -14.24 -14.04
N VAL A 219 29.98 -13.69 -13.55
CA VAL A 219 30.85 -12.80 -14.31
C VAL A 219 32.20 -13.50 -14.46
N CYS A 220 32.65 -13.67 -15.69
CA CYS A 220 34.01 -14.07 -15.94
C CYS A 220 34.93 -12.87 -15.67
N LEU A 221 35.85 -13.00 -14.71
CA LEU A 221 36.82 -11.95 -14.42
C LEU A 221 37.97 -11.91 -15.44
N PHE A 222 38.06 -12.91 -16.32
CA PHE A 222 39.08 -12.96 -17.37
C PHE A 222 38.57 -12.30 -18.66
N PRO A 223 39.21 -11.22 -19.15
CA PRO A 223 38.74 -10.47 -20.33
C PRO A 223 38.72 -11.28 -21.62
N GLY A 224 39.56 -12.32 -21.71
CA GLY A 224 39.72 -13.15 -22.91
C GLY A 224 38.82 -14.38 -22.96
N CYS A 225 37.74 -14.46 -22.18
CA CYS A 225 36.86 -15.62 -22.21
C CYS A 225 36.03 -15.70 -23.51
N ASP A 226 35.88 -16.92 -24.04
CA ASP A 226 35.03 -17.20 -25.19
C ASP A 226 33.56 -17.00 -24.82
N SER A 227 32.96 -15.99 -25.45
CA SER A 227 31.57 -15.58 -25.21
C SER A 227 31.11 -14.69 -26.35
N HIS A 228 29.80 -14.68 -26.61
CA HIS A 228 29.20 -13.76 -27.59
C HIS A 228 29.43 -12.30 -27.16
N ASP A 229 29.75 -11.42 -28.10
CA ASP A 229 30.05 -10.00 -27.79
C ASP A 229 28.89 -9.28 -27.09
N SER A 230 27.64 -9.74 -27.26
CA SER A 230 26.44 -9.16 -26.63
C SER A 230 26.38 -9.32 -25.11
N ILE A 231 27.25 -10.15 -24.51
CA ILE A 231 27.28 -10.43 -23.07
C ILE A 231 28.63 -10.10 -22.43
N ARG A 232 29.53 -9.39 -23.13
CA ARG A 232 30.82 -8.95 -22.59
C ARG A 232 30.70 -7.61 -21.86
N LEU A 233 31.40 -7.48 -20.73
CA LEU A 233 31.41 -6.25 -19.93
C LEU A 233 32.84 -5.77 -19.65
N PRO A 234 33.50 -5.05 -20.58
CA PRO A 234 34.87 -4.56 -20.38
C PRO A 234 35.00 -3.67 -19.13
N PRO A 235 36.08 -3.79 -18.32
CA PRO A 235 37.29 -4.58 -18.55
C PRO A 235 37.19 -6.05 -18.14
N LEU A 236 36.02 -6.53 -17.73
CA LEU A 236 35.76 -7.92 -17.37
C LEU A 236 35.40 -8.75 -18.61
N GLY A 237 35.27 -10.07 -18.42
CA GLY A 237 34.82 -11.01 -19.44
C GLY A 237 33.30 -11.00 -19.60
N SER A 238 32.70 -12.17 -19.83
CA SER A 238 31.26 -12.31 -20.03
C SER A 238 30.45 -12.34 -18.75
N VAL A 239 29.24 -11.80 -18.84
CA VAL A 239 28.20 -11.85 -17.81
C VAL A 239 27.11 -12.80 -18.29
N THR A 240 26.83 -13.85 -17.53
CA THR A 240 25.70 -14.74 -17.80
C THR A 240 24.76 -14.78 -16.60
N ALA A 241 23.47 -14.63 -16.85
CA ALA A 241 22.43 -14.94 -15.89
C ALA A 241 21.86 -16.31 -16.26
N LYS A 242 21.98 -17.31 -15.37
CA LYS A 242 21.25 -18.56 -15.56
C LYS A 242 19.83 -18.37 -15.06
N THR A 243 18.86 -18.40 -15.96
CA THR A 243 17.46 -18.64 -15.61
C THR A 243 17.26 -20.14 -15.53
N GLU A 244 17.10 -20.68 -14.33
CA GLU A 244 16.60 -22.05 -14.17
C GLU A 244 15.14 -22.08 -14.67
N GLY A 245 14.89 -22.93 -15.67
CA GLY A 245 13.58 -23.12 -16.30
C GLY A 245 12.63 -23.95 -15.45
#